data_AF-A0A6P8DI90-F1
#
_entry.id   AF-A0A6P8DI90-F1
#
_cell.length_a   1.000
_cell.length_b   1.000
_cell.length_c   1.000
_cell.angle_alpha   90.00
_cell.angle_beta   90.00
_cell.angle_gamma   90.00
#
_symmetry.space_group_name_H-M   'P 1'
#
loop_
_entity.id
_entity.type
_entity.pdbx_description
1 polymer ?
#
loop_
_entity_poly.entity_id
_entity_poly.type
_entity_poly.pdbx_seq_one_letter_code
_entity_poly.pdbx_strand_id
1 'polypeptide(L)'
;MYQAEKMIPLTKQYRCIHSKSCQCTKGHLNEDVIYLVFQQMNWNPNAIASLSCTCKWFDDLAKRVLWKEFCRTRAPKMMQDLQSGGSHSVDGNWRALGKLLIYCSGCTKGSLFNGVHVPGHFVYRTRFSRTSGKSFLLPQCRTDVLYVSDPCEHLDQGDEGDIGFFRGIFKSFAMSKVKKMLIRRGAKFHPTEMCPYCKAKLWNMSQAEMIPLSASCRLGAYEDCVEYYVCLNGHLLGMCTLLPLSDSEEASEFE
;
A
#
# COMPACT_ATOMS: atom_id res chain seq x y z
N MET A 1 -50.85 -1.46 -48.36
CA MET A 1 -50.47 -1.00 -47.02
C MET A 1 -49.43 -1.96 -46.48
N TYR A 2 -48.15 -1.61 -46.57
CA TYR A 2 -47.04 -2.45 -46.10
C TYR A 2 -47.03 -2.45 -44.56
N GLN A 3 -47.09 -3.64 -43.96
CA GLN A 3 -46.85 -3.82 -42.52
C GLN A 3 -45.35 -3.65 -42.26
N ALA A 4 -45.00 -2.69 -41.41
CA ALA A 4 -43.65 -2.55 -40.89
C ALA A 4 -43.42 -3.63 -39.82
N GLU A 5 -42.61 -4.63 -40.14
CA GLU A 5 -42.06 -5.56 -39.15
C GLU A 5 -41.22 -4.75 -38.13
N LYS A 6 -41.67 -4.74 -36.88
CA LYS A 6 -40.86 -4.25 -35.76
C LYS A 6 -39.67 -5.19 -35.57
N MET A 7 -38.49 -4.79 -36.08
CA MET A 7 -37.21 -5.36 -35.64
C MET A 7 -37.04 -5.07 -34.14
N ILE A 8 -37.30 -6.08 -33.32
CA ILE A 8 -36.87 -6.09 -31.92
C ILE A 8 -35.34 -6.23 -31.95
N PRO A 9 -34.57 -5.30 -31.38
CA PRO A 9 -33.13 -5.49 -31.29
C PRO A 9 -32.89 -6.70 -30.40
N LEU A 10 -32.31 -7.75 -30.96
CA LEU A 10 -31.74 -8.85 -30.20
C LEU A 10 -30.65 -8.27 -29.31
N THR A 11 -30.99 -7.92 -28.08
CA THR A 11 -30.02 -7.64 -27.03
C THR A 11 -29.20 -8.91 -26.89
N LYS A 12 -27.93 -8.86 -27.31
CA LYS A 12 -26.97 -9.94 -27.09
C LYS A 12 -26.92 -10.21 -25.59
N GLN A 13 -27.63 -11.24 -25.14
CA GLN A 13 -27.50 -11.76 -23.79
C GLN A 13 -26.13 -12.44 -23.71
N TYR A 14 -25.17 -11.75 -23.12
CA TYR A 14 -23.89 -12.35 -22.78
C TYR A 14 -24.15 -13.39 -21.68
N ARG A 15 -24.28 -14.66 -22.09
CA ARG A 15 -24.26 -15.79 -21.17
C ARG A 15 -22.92 -15.77 -20.44
N CYS A 16 -23.00 -15.82 -19.12
CA CYS A 16 -21.85 -15.80 -18.26
C CYS A 16 -20.96 -17.05 -18.49
N ILE A 17 -19.69 -16.84 -18.83
CA ILE A 17 -18.67 -17.89 -19.09
C ILE A 17 -17.82 -18.22 -17.85
N HIS A 18 -18.19 -17.72 -16.67
CA HIS A 18 -17.32 -17.71 -15.49
C HIS A 18 -17.33 -19.01 -14.66
N SER A 19 -18.44 -19.77 -14.63
CA SER A 19 -18.57 -21.03 -13.88
C SER A 19 -19.88 -21.75 -14.21
N LYS A 20 -19.91 -23.09 -14.09
CA LYS A 20 -21.14 -23.91 -14.15
C LYS A 20 -22.15 -23.57 -13.03
N SER A 21 -21.73 -22.87 -11.97
CA SER A 21 -22.55 -22.50 -10.81
C SER A 21 -22.98 -21.02 -10.76
N CYS A 22 -22.71 -20.21 -11.79
CA CYS A 22 -23.09 -18.79 -11.75
C CYS A 22 -24.63 -18.64 -11.76
N GLN A 23 -25.20 -17.99 -10.73
CA GLN A 23 -26.63 -17.66 -10.66
C GLN A 23 -27.04 -16.51 -11.60
N CYS A 24 -26.17 -16.18 -12.55
CA CYS A 24 -26.18 -15.01 -13.41
C CYS A 24 -27.15 -15.26 -14.58
N THR A 25 -28.44 -15.41 -14.28
CA THR A 25 -29.48 -15.88 -15.22
C THR A 25 -29.77 -14.92 -16.37
N LYS A 26 -29.39 -13.64 -16.24
CA LYS A 26 -29.57 -12.59 -17.27
C LYS A 26 -28.29 -11.82 -17.62
N GLY A 27 -27.12 -12.32 -17.23
CA GLY A 27 -25.83 -11.60 -17.31
C GLY A 27 -25.53 -10.77 -16.06
N HIS A 28 -24.30 -10.26 -15.93
CA HIS A 28 -23.92 -9.34 -14.86
C HIS A 28 -24.47 -7.93 -15.12
N LEU A 29 -24.57 -7.11 -14.08
CA LEU A 29 -24.78 -5.67 -14.23
C LEU A 29 -23.68 -5.07 -15.13
N ASN A 30 -24.02 -4.03 -15.90
CA ASN A 30 -23.04 -3.30 -16.71
C ASN A 30 -21.91 -2.76 -15.81
N GLU A 31 -20.65 -2.85 -16.25
CA GLU A 31 -19.48 -2.25 -15.59
C GLU A 31 -19.73 -0.77 -15.26
N ASP A 32 -20.43 -0.02 -16.12
CA ASP A 32 -20.78 1.39 -15.89
C ASP A 32 -21.71 1.58 -14.68
N VAL A 33 -22.69 0.69 -14.50
CA VAL A 33 -23.61 0.74 -13.36
C VAL A 33 -22.85 0.44 -12.08
N ILE A 34 -21.97 -0.57 -12.10
CA ILE A 34 -21.11 -0.90 -10.96
C ILE A 34 -20.20 0.29 -10.65
N TYR A 35 -19.57 0.89 -11.66
CA TYR A 35 -18.74 2.08 -11.50
C TYR A 35 -19.49 3.21 -10.79
N LEU A 36 -20.70 3.56 -11.26
CA LEU A 36 -21.51 4.62 -10.67
C LEU A 36 -21.90 4.31 -9.22
N VAL A 37 -22.27 3.06 -8.92
CA VAL A 37 -22.56 2.63 -7.54
C VAL A 37 -21.33 2.83 -6.64
N PHE A 38 -20.16 2.39 -7.08
CA PHE A 38 -18.92 2.54 -6.30
C PHE A 38 -18.46 3.99 -6.19
N GLN A 39 -18.72 4.81 -7.20
CA GLN A 39 -18.49 6.25 -7.16
C GLN A 39 -19.35 6.91 -6.07
N GLN A 40 -20.65 6.57 -5.97
CA GLN A 40 -21.54 7.05 -4.92
C GLN A 40 -21.13 6.58 -3.52
N MET A 41 -20.54 5.39 -3.42
CA MET A 41 -19.98 4.87 -2.16
C MET A 41 -18.59 5.45 -1.83
N ASN A 42 -18.13 6.46 -2.57
CA ASN A 42 -16.79 7.04 -2.44
C ASN A 42 -15.68 5.97 -2.44
N TRP A 43 -15.81 5.00 -3.36
CA TRP A 43 -14.87 3.89 -3.56
C TRP A 43 -14.60 3.08 -2.29
N ASN A 44 -15.63 2.81 -1.47
CA ASN A 44 -15.49 2.10 -0.20
C ASN A 44 -14.66 0.79 -0.34
N PRO A 45 -13.50 0.68 0.31
CA PRO A 45 -12.60 -0.45 0.11
C PRO A 45 -13.15 -1.78 0.63
N ASN A 46 -14.00 -1.77 1.67
CA ASN A 46 -14.65 -2.97 2.18
C ASN A 46 -15.67 -3.51 1.17
N ALA A 47 -16.41 -2.62 0.51
CA ALA A 47 -17.32 -3.00 -0.56
C ALA A 47 -16.55 -3.54 -1.78
N ILE A 48 -15.42 -2.93 -2.16
CA ILE A 48 -14.60 -3.40 -3.28
C ILE A 48 -14.05 -4.80 -2.98
N ALA A 49 -13.53 -5.01 -1.76
CA ALA A 49 -13.04 -6.30 -1.33
C ALA A 49 -14.14 -7.37 -1.32
N SER A 50 -15.32 -7.03 -0.78
CA SER A 50 -16.47 -7.94 -0.73
C SER A 50 -16.92 -8.34 -2.13
N LEU A 51 -17.03 -7.38 -3.06
CA LEU A 51 -17.38 -7.63 -4.45
C LEU A 51 -16.34 -8.56 -5.12
N SER A 52 -15.05 -8.30 -4.91
CA SER A 52 -13.96 -9.10 -5.48
C SER A 52 -14.04 -10.58 -5.09
N CYS A 53 -14.55 -10.90 -3.90
CA CYS A 53 -14.65 -12.27 -3.40
C CYS A 53 -15.82 -13.09 -4.01
N THR A 54 -16.73 -12.45 -4.76
CA THR A 54 -17.96 -13.11 -5.23
C THR A 54 -17.75 -13.96 -6.49
N CYS A 55 -16.99 -13.48 -7.48
CA CYS A 55 -16.58 -14.29 -8.63
C CYS A 55 -15.37 -13.68 -9.37
N LYS A 56 -14.76 -14.46 -10.26
CA LYS A 56 -13.57 -14.05 -11.05
C LYS A 56 -13.80 -12.75 -11.83
N TRP A 57 -14.96 -12.59 -12.45
CA TRP A 57 -15.26 -11.38 -13.22
C TRP A 57 -15.25 -10.12 -12.36
N PHE A 58 -15.84 -10.19 -11.17
CA PHE A 58 -15.82 -9.08 -10.22
C PHE A 58 -14.43 -8.81 -9.66
N ASP A 59 -13.63 -9.84 -9.38
CA ASP A 59 -12.23 -9.67 -9.00
C ASP A 59 -11.41 -9.00 -10.10
N ASP A 60 -11.60 -9.39 -11.36
CA ASP A 60 -10.93 -8.79 -12.52
C ASP A 60 -11.38 -7.33 -12.73
N LEU A 61 -12.68 -7.03 -12.62
CA LEU A 61 -13.20 -5.66 -12.64
C LEU A 61 -12.62 -4.81 -11.51
N ALA A 62 -12.59 -5.34 -10.28
CA ALA A 62 -12.06 -4.63 -9.14
C ALA A 62 -10.56 -4.30 -9.30
N LYS A 63 -9.77 -5.27 -9.78
CA LYS A 63 -8.33 -5.09 -10.06
C LYS A 63 -8.05 -4.07 -11.15
N ARG A 64 -8.84 -4.06 -12.24
CA ARG A 64 -8.64 -3.16 -13.38
C ARG A 64 -9.15 -1.74 -13.14
N VAL A 65 -10.28 -1.60 -12.45
CA VAL A 65 -11.05 -0.34 -12.37
C VAL A 65 -11.19 0.15 -10.93
N LEU A 66 -11.83 -0.62 -10.05
CA LEU A 66 -12.29 -0.08 -8.76
C LEU A 66 -11.12 0.30 -7.83
N TRP A 67 -10.09 -0.54 -7.72
CA TRP A 67 -8.91 -0.20 -6.90
C TRP A 67 -8.12 0.98 -7.46
N LYS A 68 -8.15 1.18 -8.78
CA LYS A 68 -7.49 2.31 -9.44
C LYS A 68 -8.16 3.62 -9.06
N GLU A 69 -9.48 3.67 -9.16
CA GLU A 69 -10.26 4.85 -8.78
C GLU A 69 -10.20 5.12 -7.27
N PHE A 70 -10.25 4.07 -6.44
CA PHE A 70 -9.98 4.17 -5.01
C PHE A 70 -8.65 4.89 -4.73
N CYS A 71 -7.55 4.43 -5.34
CA CYS A 71 -6.23 5.01 -5.09
C CYS A 71 -6.15 6.48 -5.57
N ARG A 72 -6.74 6.78 -6.72
CA ARG A 72 -6.80 8.15 -7.29
C ARG A 72 -7.55 9.12 -6.40
N THR A 73 -8.72 8.72 -5.91
CA THR A 73 -9.49 9.55 -4.97
C THR A 73 -8.78 9.68 -3.63
N ARG A 74 -8.12 8.61 -3.15
CA ARG A 74 -7.52 8.59 -1.82
C ARG A 74 -6.22 9.40 -1.70
N ALA A 75 -5.40 9.45 -2.75
CA ALA A 75 -4.08 10.08 -2.74
C ALA A 75 -3.72 10.74 -4.09
N PRO A 76 -4.52 11.71 -4.59
CA PRO A 76 -4.47 12.18 -5.97
C PRO A 76 -3.10 12.71 -6.42
N LYS A 77 -2.45 13.55 -5.60
CA LYS A 77 -1.12 14.11 -5.92
C LYS A 77 -0.04 13.03 -5.98
N MET A 78 -0.08 12.07 -5.04
CA MET A 78 0.85 10.95 -5.06
C MET A 78 0.62 10.08 -6.29
N MET A 79 -0.64 9.83 -6.66
CA MET A 79 -0.96 9.02 -7.85
C MET A 79 -0.47 9.68 -9.13
N GLN A 80 -0.70 10.99 -9.27
CA GLN A 80 -0.19 11.74 -10.41
C GLN A 80 1.34 11.66 -10.51
N ASP A 81 2.06 11.79 -9.39
CA ASP A 81 3.53 11.66 -9.39
C ASP A 81 3.96 10.22 -9.74
N LEU A 82 3.37 9.19 -9.11
CA LEU A 82 3.72 7.78 -9.34
C LEU A 82 3.50 7.32 -10.79
N GLN A 83 2.48 7.86 -11.47
CA GLN A 83 2.16 7.55 -12.87
C GLN A 83 2.94 8.42 -13.88
N SER A 84 3.64 9.45 -13.43
CA SER A 84 4.38 10.34 -14.32
C SER A 84 5.76 9.78 -14.72
N GLY A 85 6.26 10.21 -15.88
CA GLY A 85 7.64 9.94 -16.30
C GLY A 85 7.94 8.48 -16.67
N GLY A 86 6.97 7.76 -17.25
CA GLY A 86 7.14 6.37 -17.68
C GLY A 86 7.28 5.35 -16.54
N SER A 87 6.96 5.77 -15.31
CA SER A 87 6.96 4.91 -14.14
C SER A 87 5.72 4.00 -14.13
N HIS A 88 5.96 2.68 -14.25
CA HIS A 88 4.93 1.65 -14.12
C HIS A 88 4.79 1.10 -12.70
N SER A 89 5.24 1.83 -11.66
CA SER A 89 5.23 1.33 -10.27
C SER A 89 3.85 0.92 -9.76
N VAL A 90 2.79 1.44 -10.36
CA VAL A 90 1.40 1.15 -9.97
C VAL A 90 0.63 0.42 -11.08
N ASP A 91 1.13 0.40 -12.30
CA ASP A 91 0.42 -0.17 -13.44
C ASP A 91 0.24 -1.69 -13.26
N GLY A 92 -1.02 -2.12 -13.16
CA GLY A 92 -1.38 -3.52 -12.94
C GLY A 92 -1.38 -3.99 -11.48
N ASN A 93 -1.01 -3.13 -10.52
CA ASN A 93 -0.97 -3.51 -9.09
C ASN A 93 -1.77 -2.58 -8.15
N TRP A 94 -2.86 -2.02 -8.66
CA TRP A 94 -3.77 -1.13 -7.92
C TRP A 94 -4.27 -1.74 -6.61
N ARG A 95 -4.52 -3.05 -6.59
CA ARG A 95 -4.96 -3.75 -5.38
C ARG A 95 -3.91 -3.70 -4.27
N ALA A 96 -2.63 -3.92 -4.60
CA ALA A 96 -1.57 -3.87 -3.59
C ALA A 96 -1.37 -2.45 -3.08
N LEU A 97 -1.42 -1.45 -3.96
CA LEU A 97 -1.36 -0.06 -3.55
C LEU A 97 -2.57 0.34 -2.68
N GLY A 98 -3.78 -0.07 -3.07
CA GLY A 98 -4.99 0.16 -2.29
C GLY A 98 -4.85 -0.42 -0.89
N LYS A 99 -4.37 -1.67 -0.79
CA LYS A 99 -4.03 -2.31 0.49
C LYS A 99 -2.97 -1.52 1.27
N LEU A 100 -1.90 -1.07 0.62
CA LEU A 100 -0.84 -0.26 1.25
C LEU A 100 -1.37 1.06 1.83
N LEU A 101 -2.35 1.68 1.19
CA LEU A 101 -2.95 2.94 1.67
C LEU A 101 -3.80 2.77 2.94
N ILE A 102 -4.40 1.58 3.15
CA ILE A 102 -5.44 1.38 4.18
C ILE A 102 -5.18 0.24 5.14
N TYR A 103 -4.09 -0.50 5.03
CA TYR A 103 -3.87 -1.70 5.84
C TYR A 103 -2.54 -1.65 6.56
N CYS A 104 -2.61 -1.62 7.90
CA CYS A 104 -1.49 -1.95 8.74
C CYS A 104 -1.34 -3.48 8.75
N SER A 105 -0.16 -4.00 8.40
CA SER A 105 0.09 -5.43 8.48
C SER A 105 0.20 -5.93 9.92
N GLY A 106 0.51 -5.02 10.85
CA GLY A 106 0.96 -5.38 12.18
C GLY A 106 2.18 -6.30 12.11
N CYS A 107 2.34 -7.11 13.15
CA CYS A 107 3.34 -8.15 13.23
C CYS A 107 2.77 -9.38 13.96
N THR A 108 3.05 -10.57 13.44
CA THR A 108 2.73 -11.84 14.12
C THR A 108 4.01 -12.50 14.61
N LYS A 109 3.91 -13.30 15.68
CA LYS A 109 5.07 -13.97 16.27
C LYS A 109 5.83 -14.78 15.22
N GLY A 110 7.14 -14.54 15.11
CA GLY A 110 8.02 -15.20 14.15
C GLY A 110 7.92 -14.67 12.71
N SER A 111 7.29 -13.52 12.49
CA SER A 111 7.28 -12.84 11.18
C SER A 111 8.43 -11.82 11.07
N LEU A 112 8.25 -10.75 10.28
CA LEU A 112 9.31 -9.79 9.93
C LEU A 112 9.92 -9.05 11.12
N PHE A 113 9.14 -8.81 12.18
CA PHE A 113 9.57 -8.06 13.35
C PHE A 113 9.43 -8.95 14.58
N ASN A 114 10.53 -9.59 15.00
CA ASN A 114 10.50 -10.49 16.15
C ASN A 114 10.12 -9.73 17.43
N GLY A 115 9.54 -10.43 18.41
CA GLY A 115 9.23 -9.85 19.73
C GLY A 115 7.80 -9.33 19.89
N VAL A 116 7.17 -8.87 18.82
CA VAL A 116 5.90 -8.11 18.90
C VAL A 116 4.71 -8.88 18.31
N HIS A 117 3.55 -8.80 18.98
CA HIS A 117 2.29 -9.32 18.44
C HIS A 117 1.23 -8.22 18.31
N VAL A 118 1.12 -7.67 17.10
CA VAL A 118 0.10 -6.68 16.73
C VAL A 118 -0.70 -7.21 15.56
N PRO A 119 -2.03 -7.44 15.70
CA PRO A 119 -2.85 -7.88 14.58
C PRO A 119 -2.95 -6.80 13.50
N GLY A 120 -2.93 -7.23 12.24
CA GLY A 120 -3.17 -6.34 11.12
C GLY A 120 -4.61 -5.82 11.10
N HIS A 121 -4.79 -4.56 10.70
CA HIS A 121 -6.08 -3.88 10.76
C HIS A 121 -6.20 -2.79 9.68
N PHE A 122 -7.42 -2.31 9.46
CA PHE A 122 -7.69 -1.20 8.57
C PHE A 122 -7.35 0.14 9.22
N VAL A 123 -6.57 0.95 8.51
CA VAL A 123 -6.25 2.32 8.91
C VAL A 123 -7.11 3.28 8.11
N TYR A 124 -8.01 3.97 8.80
CA TYR A 124 -8.98 4.88 8.20
C TYR A 124 -8.30 6.06 7.48
N ARG A 125 -7.26 6.63 8.12
CA ARG A 125 -6.49 7.74 7.56
C ARG A 125 -4.98 7.50 7.61
N THR A 126 -4.40 7.27 6.44
CA THR A 126 -2.94 7.26 6.26
C THR A 126 -2.54 8.42 5.34
N ARG A 127 -1.59 9.26 5.76
CA ARG A 127 -0.99 10.28 4.91
C ARG A 127 0.38 9.81 4.47
N PHE A 128 0.65 9.90 3.17
CA PHE A 128 1.96 9.59 2.59
C PHE A 128 2.66 10.88 2.21
N SER A 129 3.92 11.03 2.63
CA SER A 129 4.71 12.24 2.40
C SER A 129 6.02 11.92 1.69
N ARG A 130 6.24 12.63 0.58
CA ARG A 130 7.52 12.61 -0.16
C ARG A 130 8.64 13.26 0.64
N THR A 131 8.32 14.31 1.40
CA THR A 131 9.29 14.99 2.29
C THR A 131 9.73 14.04 3.38
N SER A 132 8.78 13.34 4.02
CA SER A 132 9.09 12.31 5.02
C SER A 132 10.01 11.24 4.41
N GLY A 133 9.69 10.74 3.21
CA GLY A 133 10.49 9.72 2.55
C GLY A 133 11.93 10.12 2.23
N LYS A 134 12.26 11.42 2.12
CA LYS A 134 13.66 11.86 1.98
C LYS A 134 14.51 11.50 3.20
N SER A 135 13.93 11.46 4.39
CA SER A 135 14.62 11.09 5.62
C SER A 135 14.96 9.60 5.71
N PHE A 136 14.39 8.76 4.84
CA PHE A 136 14.65 7.31 4.75
C PHE A 136 15.68 6.97 3.66
N LEU A 137 16.30 7.97 3.03
CA LEU A 137 17.26 7.78 1.95
C LEU A 137 18.65 8.22 2.39
N LEU A 138 19.61 7.30 2.25
CA LEU A 138 21.03 7.64 2.36
C LEU A 138 21.39 8.82 1.43
N PRO A 139 22.40 9.64 1.76
CA PRO A 139 22.79 10.81 0.97
C PRO A 139 22.92 10.53 -0.53
N GLN A 140 23.51 9.39 -0.90
CA GLN A 140 23.74 8.98 -2.29
C GLN A 140 22.43 8.67 -3.04
N CYS A 141 21.37 8.31 -2.31
CA CYS A 141 20.06 7.92 -2.83
C CYS A 141 19.02 9.05 -2.80
N ARG A 142 19.34 10.26 -2.33
CA ARG A 142 18.36 11.35 -2.15
C ARG A 142 17.64 11.83 -3.42
N THR A 143 18.12 11.44 -4.60
CA THR A 143 17.44 11.70 -5.88
C THR A 143 16.29 10.73 -6.15
N ASP A 144 16.24 9.59 -5.45
CA ASP A 144 15.12 8.67 -5.53
C ASP A 144 13.88 9.29 -4.89
N VAL A 145 12.70 8.91 -5.40
CA VAL A 145 11.42 9.38 -4.86
C VAL A 145 10.79 8.25 -4.06
N LEU A 146 10.66 8.48 -2.76
CA LEU A 146 10.01 7.60 -1.80
C LEU A 146 8.92 8.39 -1.07
N TYR A 147 7.74 7.81 -0.99
CA TYR A 147 6.65 8.28 -0.14
C TYR A 147 6.59 7.38 1.09
N VAL A 148 6.53 7.96 2.29
CA VAL A 148 6.39 7.21 3.55
C VAL A 148 5.18 7.72 4.32
N SER A 149 4.46 6.81 4.95
CA SER A 149 3.32 7.14 5.79
C SER A 149 3.73 7.69 7.15
N ASP A 150 2.84 8.43 7.79
CA ASP A 150 2.88 8.55 9.24
C ASP A 150 2.76 7.12 9.87
N PRO A 151 3.41 6.85 11.02
CA PRO A 151 3.27 5.58 11.72
C PRO A 151 1.83 5.33 12.17
N CYS A 152 1.43 4.06 12.15
CA CYS A 152 0.28 3.58 12.90
C CYS A 152 0.77 3.21 14.29
N GLU A 153 0.36 3.98 15.30
CA GLU A 153 0.83 3.85 16.67
C GLU A 153 0.05 2.74 17.40
N HIS A 154 0.79 1.92 18.14
CA HIS A 154 0.30 0.83 18.95
C HIS A 154 0.91 0.97 20.34
N LEU A 155 0.11 1.51 21.25
CA LEU A 155 0.51 1.77 22.62
C LEU A 155 0.50 0.49 23.45
N ASP A 156 1.21 0.52 24.58
CA ASP A 156 1.17 -0.50 25.65
C ASP A 156 1.51 -1.93 25.18
N GLN A 157 2.49 -2.10 24.27
CA GLN A 157 2.87 -3.42 23.74
C GLN A 157 3.79 -4.24 24.69
N GLY A 158 3.85 -3.89 25.98
CA GLY A 158 4.69 -4.53 26.98
C GLY A 158 6.06 -3.86 27.12
N ASP A 159 7.12 -4.64 27.39
CA ASP A 159 8.47 -4.13 27.68
C ASP A 159 9.13 -3.38 26.51
N GLU A 160 8.62 -3.50 25.29
CA GLU A 160 9.17 -2.84 24.08
C GLU A 160 8.68 -1.40 23.87
N GLY A 161 7.79 -0.88 24.73
CA GLY A 161 7.26 0.48 24.64
C GLY A 161 6.24 0.67 23.51
N ASP A 162 6.02 1.92 23.10
CA ASP A 162 5.07 2.27 22.05
C ASP A 162 5.65 1.96 20.67
N ILE A 163 4.87 1.28 19.83
CA ILE A 163 5.36 0.77 18.54
C ILE A 163 4.66 1.48 17.39
N GLY A 164 5.43 1.94 16.41
CA GLY A 164 4.94 2.56 15.18
C GLY A 164 5.14 1.66 13.97
N PHE A 165 4.05 1.27 13.28
CA PHE A 165 4.14 0.62 11.97
C PHE A 165 3.97 1.63 10.84
N PHE A 166 4.97 1.76 9.97
CA PHE A 166 4.93 2.67 8.83
C PHE A 166 5.07 1.94 7.49
N ARG A 167 4.62 2.60 6.43
CA ARG A 167 4.47 2.05 5.08
C ARG A 167 5.07 3.02 4.08
N GLY A 168 5.47 2.55 2.91
CA GLY A 168 5.94 3.45 1.88
C GLY A 168 5.93 2.87 0.48
N ILE A 169 6.10 3.74 -0.52
CA ILE A 169 6.20 3.35 -1.92
C ILE A 169 7.22 4.21 -2.65
N PHE A 170 8.13 3.54 -3.35
CA PHE A 170 9.05 4.18 -4.30
C PHE A 170 8.35 4.46 -5.62
N LYS A 171 8.61 5.62 -6.21
CA LYS A 171 8.13 5.95 -7.56
C LYS A 171 8.73 5.03 -8.62
N SER A 172 10.05 4.87 -8.66
CA SER A 172 10.72 4.11 -9.73
C SER A 172 11.77 3.16 -9.16
N PHE A 173 11.34 2.28 -8.24
CA PHE A 173 12.27 1.41 -7.50
C PHE A 173 13.16 0.56 -8.40
N ALA A 174 12.64 0.07 -9.52
CA ALA A 174 13.41 -0.73 -10.46
C ALA A 174 14.67 -0.02 -11.00
N MET A 175 14.63 1.32 -11.07
CA MET A 175 15.71 2.17 -11.58
C MET A 175 16.41 2.97 -10.46
N SER A 176 15.98 2.81 -9.20
CA SER A 176 16.42 3.63 -8.08
C SER A 176 17.88 3.37 -7.71
N LYS A 177 18.53 4.39 -7.14
CA LYS A 177 19.87 4.23 -6.56
C LYS A 177 19.84 3.31 -5.33
N VAL A 178 18.74 3.31 -4.56
CA VAL A 178 18.54 2.35 -3.45
C VAL A 178 18.66 0.91 -3.96
N LYS A 179 17.96 0.54 -5.04
CA LYS A 179 18.04 -0.83 -5.59
C LYS A 179 19.45 -1.14 -6.10
N LYS A 180 20.09 -0.19 -6.79
CA LYS A 180 21.49 -0.36 -7.25
C LYS A 180 22.46 -0.58 -6.08
N MET A 181 22.27 0.13 -4.96
CA MET A 181 23.09 -0.03 -3.75
C MET A 181 22.83 -1.38 -3.06
N LEU A 182 21.57 -1.81 -2.93
CA LEU A 182 21.22 -3.13 -2.38
C LEU A 182 21.92 -4.25 -3.17
N ILE A 183 21.91 -4.18 -4.50
CA ILE A 183 22.60 -5.14 -5.36
C ILE A 183 24.12 -5.07 -5.15
N ARG A 184 24.70 -3.85 -5.16
CA ARG A 184 26.16 -3.66 -4.97
C ARG A 184 26.64 -4.20 -3.63
N ARG A 185 25.84 -4.06 -2.57
CA ARG A 185 26.13 -4.57 -1.23
C ARG A 185 25.83 -6.06 -1.06
N GLY A 186 25.35 -6.74 -2.10
CA GLY A 186 25.03 -8.17 -2.03
C GLY A 186 23.86 -8.49 -1.09
N ALA A 187 22.96 -7.52 -0.86
CA ALA A 187 21.84 -7.66 0.06
C ALA A 187 20.96 -8.86 -0.32
N LYS A 188 20.69 -9.73 0.65
CA LYS A 188 19.88 -10.93 0.46
C LYS A 188 18.41 -10.61 0.68
N PHE A 189 17.55 -11.34 -0.03
CA PHE A 189 16.13 -11.32 0.30
C PHE A 189 15.89 -12.03 1.62
N HIS A 190 14.86 -11.59 2.33
CA HIS A 190 14.33 -12.31 3.47
C HIS A 190 13.99 -13.76 3.03
N PRO A 191 14.39 -14.78 3.82
CA PRO A 191 14.30 -16.17 3.39
C PRO A 191 12.85 -16.63 3.16
N THR A 192 11.96 -16.31 4.12
CA THR A 192 10.58 -16.83 4.17
C THR A 192 9.55 -15.75 3.85
N GLU A 193 9.64 -14.61 4.53
CA GLU A 193 8.65 -13.53 4.43
C GLU A 193 8.58 -12.85 3.06
N MET A 194 7.38 -12.39 2.75
CA MET A 194 7.02 -11.73 1.49
C MET A 194 6.23 -10.46 1.80
N CYS A 195 6.25 -9.50 0.87
CA CYS A 195 5.53 -8.25 1.02
C CYS A 195 4.04 -8.50 1.32
N PRO A 196 3.47 -7.99 2.42
CA PRO A 196 2.07 -8.24 2.78
C PRO A 196 1.08 -7.61 1.80
N TYR A 197 1.53 -6.66 0.98
CA TYR A 197 0.73 -5.93 0.00
C TYR A 197 0.67 -6.62 -1.36
N CYS A 198 1.82 -7.03 -1.90
CA CYS A 198 1.93 -7.57 -3.27
C CYS A 198 2.57 -8.96 -3.37
N LYS A 199 2.94 -9.58 -2.24
CA LYS A 199 3.58 -10.89 -2.18
C LYS A 199 4.90 -11.02 -2.95
N ALA A 200 5.60 -9.90 -3.17
CA ALA A 200 6.95 -9.89 -3.73
C ALA A 200 8.03 -10.10 -2.66
N LYS A 201 9.21 -10.61 -3.05
CA LYS A 201 10.38 -10.79 -2.17
C LYS A 201 10.82 -9.46 -1.56
N LEU A 202 11.33 -9.51 -0.33
CA LEU A 202 11.71 -8.37 0.52
C LEU A 202 13.21 -8.34 0.76
N TRP A 203 13.85 -7.17 0.65
CA TRP A 203 15.18 -6.93 1.21
C TRP A 203 15.06 -6.41 2.64
N ASN A 204 15.91 -6.90 3.55
CA ASN A 204 16.10 -6.31 4.87
C ASN A 204 17.04 -5.10 4.73
N MET A 205 16.56 -3.92 5.09
CA MET A 205 17.33 -2.67 4.90
C MET A 205 18.36 -2.48 6.01
N SER A 206 18.09 -2.97 7.24
CA SER A 206 19.03 -2.94 8.36
C SER A 206 20.26 -3.81 8.07
N GLN A 207 20.04 -5.06 7.65
CA GLN A 207 21.11 -5.99 7.28
C GLN A 207 21.98 -5.47 6.11
N ALA A 208 21.39 -4.65 5.23
CA ALA A 208 22.08 -4.04 4.11
C ALA A 208 22.72 -2.68 4.46
N GLU A 209 22.66 -2.23 5.71
CA GLU A 209 23.13 -0.92 6.20
C GLU A 209 22.51 0.27 5.43
N MET A 210 21.25 0.12 5.01
CA MET A 210 20.54 1.09 4.16
C MET A 210 19.64 2.04 4.93
N ILE A 211 19.65 1.98 6.27
CA ILE A 211 18.83 2.82 7.15
C ILE A 211 19.65 4.03 7.62
N PRO A 212 19.34 5.26 7.18
CA PRO A 212 19.97 6.46 7.73
C PRO A 212 19.40 6.82 9.10
N LEU A 213 20.23 7.40 9.98
CA LEU A 213 19.80 7.96 11.28
C LEU A 213 18.65 8.98 11.15
N SER A 214 18.56 9.70 10.03
CA SER A 214 17.45 10.64 9.81
C SER A 214 16.06 9.96 9.81
N ALA A 215 15.98 8.65 9.65
CA ALA A 215 14.72 7.92 9.70
C ALA A 215 14.14 7.89 11.12
N SER A 216 14.96 7.60 12.15
CA SER A 216 14.50 7.60 13.56
C SER A 216 14.06 8.99 13.99
N CYS A 217 14.85 10.03 13.67
CA CYS A 217 14.48 11.42 13.93
C CYS A 217 13.15 11.80 13.27
N ARG A 218 12.91 11.35 12.02
CA ARG A 218 11.67 11.65 11.31
C ARG A 218 10.45 10.95 11.93
N LEU A 219 10.66 9.76 12.48
CA LEU A 219 9.63 8.94 13.11
C LEU A 219 9.36 9.33 14.56
N GLY A 220 10.23 10.13 15.20
CA GLY A 220 10.18 10.32 16.64
C GLY A 220 10.47 9.01 17.38
N ALA A 221 11.40 8.21 16.86
CA ALA A 221 11.75 6.89 17.38
C ALA A 221 13.12 6.92 18.07
N TYR A 222 13.36 5.97 18.97
CA TYR A 222 14.69 5.73 19.51
C TYR A 222 15.70 5.47 18.38
N GLU A 223 16.94 5.90 18.59
CA GLU A 223 18.04 5.56 17.69
C GLU A 223 18.20 4.02 17.64
N ASP A 224 18.53 3.50 16.45
CA ASP A 224 18.66 2.07 16.16
C ASP A 224 17.41 1.20 16.35
N CYS A 225 16.29 1.76 16.80
CA CYS A 225 15.00 1.08 16.90
C CYS A 225 14.13 1.26 15.65
N VAL A 226 14.73 1.38 14.47
CA VAL A 226 14.01 1.47 13.19
C VAL A 226 14.41 0.30 12.30
N GLU A 227 13.44 -0.53 11.96
CA GLU A 227 13.62 -1.63 11.03
C GLU A 227 12.64 -1.49 9.87
N TYR A 228 13.13 -1.63 8.63
CA TYR A 228 12.23 -1.69 7.49
C TYR A 228 12.75 -2.57 6.36
N TYR A 229 11.80 -2.96 5.54
CA TYR A 229 11.97 -3.84 4.39
C TYR A 229 11.47 -3.17 3.14
N VAL A 230 12.10 -3.46 2.00
CA VAL A 230 11.64 -2.99 0.69
C VAL A 230 11.46 -4.16 -0.26
N CYS A 231 10.29 -4.26 -0.90
CA CYS A 231 10.00 -5.34 -1.85
C CYS A 231 10.44 -5.01 -3.27
N LEU A 232 10.50 -6.02 -4.14
CA LEU A 232 10.84 -5.84 -5.56
C LEU A 232 9.97 -4.82 -6.32
N ASN A 233 8.73 -4.59 -5.87
CA ASN A 233 7.82 -3.60 -6.43
C ASN A 233 7.94 -2.21 -5.76
N GLY A 234 8.92 -2.03 -4.87
CA GLY A 234 9.16 -0.74 -4.22
C GLY A 234 8.25 -0.42 -3.03
N HIS A 235 7.49 -1.39 -2.52
CA HIS A 235 6.75 -1.19 -1.26
C HIS A 235 7.71 -1.28 -0.09
N LEU A 236 7.64 -0.28 0.79
CA LEU A 236 8.30 -0.24 2.07
C LEU A 236 7.30 -0.64 3.17
N LEU A 237 7.77 -1.43 4.12
CA LEU A 237 7.09 -1.67 5.40
C LEU A 237 8.12 -1.63 6.51
N GLY A 238 7.78 -0.99 7.61
CA GLY A 238 8.69 -0.83 8.73
C GLY A 238 8.00 -0.77 10.06
N MET A 239 8.81 -0.94 11.09
CA MET A 239 8.48 -0.86 12.49
C MET A 239 9.48 0.06 13.16
N CYS A 240 9.03 0.81 14.15
CA CYS A 240 9.92 1.52 15.05
C CYS A 240 9.40 1.52 16.49
N THR A 241 10.31 1.67 17.44
CA THR A 241 9.96 2.00 18.84
C THR A 241 9.91 3.51 18.99
N LEU A 242 8.73 4.03 19.31
CA LEU A 242 8.46 5.45 19.42
C LEU A 242 9.02 5.98 20.75
N LEU A 243 9.51 7.21 20.72
CA LEU A 243 9.82 7.96 21.92
C LEU A 243 8.51 8.27 22.66
N PRO A 244 8.50 8.21 24.00
CA PRO A 244 7.37 8.70 24.78
C PRO A 244 7.09 10.15 24.41
N LEU A 245 5.81 10.51 24.29
CA LEU A 245 5.40 11.91 24.22
C LEU A 245 5.63 12.52 25.60
N SER A 246 6.81 13.09 25.85
CA SER A 246 7.02 13.91 27.04
C SER A 246 6.49 15.31 26.75
N ASP A 247 5.38 15.69 27.39
CA ASP A 247 4.88 17.07 27.45
C ASP A 247 5.79 17.94 28.33
N SER A 248 7.12 17.85 28.17
CA SER A 248 8.04 18.78 28.80
C SER A 248 8.26 19.97 27.88
N GLU A 249 7.25 20.83 27.77
CA GLU A 249 7.52 22.25 27.66
C GLU A 249 8.12 22.71 29.00
N GLU A 250 9.38 22.35 29.26
CA GLU A 250 10.20 23.21 30.10
C GLU A 250 10.54 24.41 29.21
N ALA A 251 9.65 25.38 29.21
CA ALA A 251 9.97 26.74 28.80
C ALA A 251 11.24 27.11 29.56
N SER A 252 12.35 27.20 28.84
CA SER A 252 13.59 27.75 29.37
C SER A 252 13.38 29.24 29.60
N GLU A 253 12.71 29.59 30.71
CA GLU A 253 12.87 30.88 31.36
C GLU A 253 14.22 30.85 32.08
N PHE A 254 15.29 31.10 31.35
CA PHE A 254 16.55 31.56 31.93
C PHE A 254 17.08 32.71 31.06
N GLU A 255 16.85 33.91 31.60
CA GLU A 255 17.48 35.23 31.41
C GLU A 255 18.26 35.54 30.12
#